data_AF-A0A349K1H9-F1
#
_entry.id   AF-A0A349K1H9-F1
#
_cell.length_a   1.000
_cell.length_b   1.000
_cell.length_c   1.000
_cell.angle_alpha   90.00
_cell.angle_beta   90.00
_cell.angle_gamma   90.00
#
_symmetry.space_group_name_H-M   'P 1'
#
loop_
_entity.id
_entity.type
_entity.pdbx_description
1 polymer ?
#
loop_
_entity_poly.entity_id
_entity_poly.type
_entity_poly.pdbx_seq_one_letter_code
_entity_poly.pdbx_strand_id
1 'polypeptide(L)'
;GAKDGKHPGHWAVKVVKKGKYSFELRRWPAEANKPINAGLPALPDVPGSSKAFSAIPGKAFAFRTATLRINGKDIISAPLEGEETSIKLTADLTVGSHRLAPVFKTAAGSELGAYYLIVEPSP
;
A
#
# COMPACT_ATOMS: atom_id res chain seq x y z
N GLY A 1 7.52 -3.42 15.09
CA GLY A 1 6.54 -4.19 14.31
C GLY A 1 5.14 -3.75 14.71
N ALA A 2 4.15 -3.90 13.82
CA ALA A 2 2.73 -3.64 14.09
C ALA A 2 2.29 -4.25 15.43
N LYS A 3 1.80 -3.43 16.38
CA LYS A 3 1.07 -3.95 17.54
C LYS A 3 -0.28 -4.45 17.04
N ASP A 4 -0.64 -5.68 17.43
CA ASP A 4 -1.96 -6.28 17.19
C ASP A 4 -2.33 -6.45 15.71
N GLY A 5 -1.34 -6.57 14.83
CA GLY A 5 -1.56 -6.72 13.39
C GLY A 5 -1.99 -5.43 12.67
N LYS A 6 -2.07 -4.29 13.37
CA LYS A 6 -2.45 -3.00 12.78
C LYS A 6 -1.23 -2.24 12.25
N HIS A 7 -1.33 -1.65 11.06
CA HIS A 7 -0.24 -0.87 10.50
C HIS A 7 -0.06 0.46 11.25
N PRO A 8 1.10 0.69 11.91
CA PRO A 8 1.31 1.88 12.74
C PRO A 8 1.90 3.07 11.95
N GLY A 9 2.43 2.82 10.75
CA GLY A 9 3.09 3.81 9.93
C GLY A 9 2.12 4.77 9.25
N HIS A 10 2.63 5.94 8.89
CA HIS A 10 1.95 6.88 8.02
C HIS A 10 2.98 7.76 7.32
N TRP A 11 2.61 8.32 6.17
CA TRP A 11 3.32 9.43 5.55
C TRP A 11 2.70 10.75 6.00
N ALA A 12 3.53 11.67 6.48
CA ALA A 12 3.12 13.02 6.77
C ALA A 12 3.12 13.84 5.48
N VAL A 13 1.94 14.35 5.09
CA VAL A 13 1.78 15.16 3.87
C VAL A 13 1.21 16.53 4.23
N LYS A 14 1.69 17.56 3.56
CA LYS A 14 1.12 18.91 3.63
C LYS A 14 0.29 19.16 2.37
N VAL A 15 -1.02 19.23 2.55
CA VAL A 15 -1.96 19.57 1.47
C VAL A 15 -2.05 21.08 1.39
N VAL A 16 -1.63 21.64 0.25
CA VAL A 16 -1.66 23.09 -0.01
C VAL A 16 -2.92 23.53 -0.78
N LYS A 17 -3.57 22.61 -1.48
CA LYS A 17 -4.81 22.84 -2.22
C LYS A 17 -5.87 21.86 -1.75
N LYS A 18 -7.03 22.36 -1.33
CA LYS A 18 -8.18 21.50 -1.02
C LYS A 18 -8.77 20.92 -2.31
N GLY A 19 -9.35 19.74 -2.23
CA GLY A 19 -10.09 19.15 -3.35
C GLY A 19 -10.24 17.65 -3.23
N LYS A 20 -10.82 17.06 -4.28
CA LYS A 20 -10.98 15.63 -4.44
C LYS A 20 -9.73 15.04 -5.09
N TYR A 21 -9.22 13.95 -4.53
CA TYR A 21 -8.01 13.29 -5.01
C TYR A 21 -8.25 11.80 -5.24
N SER A 22 -7.63 11.28 -6.29
CA SER A 22 -7.48 9.85 -6.54
C SER A 22 -6.22 9.35 -5.86
N PHE A 23 -6.34 8.20 -5.21
CA PHE A 23 -5.30 7.52 -4.46
C PHE A 23 -5.15 6.13 -5.03
N GLU A 24 -4.09 5.89 -5.77
CA GLU A 24 -3.78 4.57 -6.33
C GLU A 24 -2.79 3.84 -5.43
N LEU A 25 -3.29 2.86 -4.70
CA LEU A 25 -2.52 2.06 -3.76
C LEU A 25 -1.86 0.89 -4.49
N ARG A 26 -0.56 0.69 -4.26
CA ARG A 26 0.18 -0.46 -4.79
C ARG A 26 1.11 -1.06 -3.75
N ARG A 27 1.29 -2.39 -3.79
CA ARG A 27 2.36 -3.07 -3.05
C ARG A 27 3.67 -3.13 -3.84
N TRP A 28 3.57 -3.33 -5.15
CA TRP A 28 4.71 -3.36 -6.05
C TRP A 28 4.84 -2.04 -6.81
N PRO A 29 6.07 -1.64 -7.20
CA PRO A 29 6.27 -0.47 -8.04
C PRO A 29 5.52 -0.62 -9.36
N ALA A 30 5.21 0.50 -10.00
CA ALA A 30 4.40 0.50 -11.21
C ALA A 30 5.06 -0.28 -12.37
N GLU A 31 6.38 -0.20 -12.44
CA GLU A 31 7.25 -0.83 -13.43
C GLU A 31 7.25 -2.36 -13.30
N ALA A 32 7.12 -2.90 -12.09
CA ALA A 32 7.05 -4.35 -11.90
C ALA A 32 5.70 -4.92 -12.34
N ASN A 33 4.63 -4.12 -12.21
CA ASN A 33 3.26 -4.45 -12.55
C ASN A 33 2.83 -5.87 -12.11
N LYS A 34 3.00 -6.16 -10.81
CA LYS A 34 2.66 -7.45 -10.22
C LYS A 34 1.41 -7.35 -9.36
N PRO A 35 0.61 -8.44 -9.26
CA PRO A 35 -0.57 -8.44 -8.41
C PRO A 35 -0.24 -8.10 -6.96
N ILE A 36 -1.14 -7.38 -6.28
CA ILE A 36 -0.98 -6.96 -4.89
C ILE A 36 -0.72 -8.16 -3.99
N ASN A 37 -1.29 -9.34 -4.26
CA ASN A 37 -1.10 -10.54 -3.45
C ASN A 37 0.12 -11.41 -3.88
N ALA A 38 0.73 -11.15 -5.03
CA ALA A 38 1.75 -12.03 -5.62
C ALA A 38 3.13 -11.93 -4.94
N GLY A 39 3.75 -13.05 -4.61
CA GLY A 39 5.19 -13.09 -4.33
C GLY A 39 6.03 -12.75 -5.58
N LEU A 40 7.33 -12.56 -5.39
CA LEU A 40 8.29 -12.49 -6.50
C LEU A 40 9.21 -13.71 -6.45
N PRO A 41 9.59 -14.29 -7.60
CA PRO A 41 10.60 -15.34 -7.60
C PRO A 41 11.93 -14.78 -7.10
N ALA A 42 12.73 -15.65 -6.49
CA ALA A 42 14.11 -15.32 -6.18
C ALA A 42 14.90 -15.14 -7.48
N LEU A 43 15.77 -14.14 -7.50
CA LEU A 43 16.81 -14.01 -8.52
C LEU A 43 17.99 -14.91 -8.19
N PRO A 44 18.85 -15.23 -9.17
CA PRO A 44 20.12 -15.90 -8.91
C PRO A 44 20.91 -15.16 -7.82
N ASP A 45 21.60 -15.92 -6.99
CA ASP A 45 22.43 -15.34 -5.96
C ASP A 45 23.62 -14.60 -6.57
N VAL A 46 24.12 -13.60 -5.86
CA VAL A 46 25.26 -12.80 -6.29
C VAL A 46 26.38 -12.87 -5.24
N PRO A 47 27.65 -12.81 -5.65
CA PRO A 47 28.76 -12.88 -4.69
C PRO A 47 28.67 -11.80 -3.60
N GLY A 48 28.83 -12.20 -2.34
CA GLY A 48 28.80 -11.30 -1.18
C GLY A 48 28.95 -12.05 0.14
N SER A 49 29.19 -11.32 1.23
CA SER A 49 29.37 -11.90 2.58
C SER A 49 28.09 -12.48 3.18
N SER A 50 26.92 -12.20 2.59
CA SER A 50 25.61 -12.68 3.01
C SER A 50 24.72 -12.86 1.80
N LYS A 51 23.72 -13.75 1.90
CA LYS A 51 22.75 -13.99 0.84
C LYS A 51 22.06 -12.69 0.42
N ALA A 52 22.02 -12.41 -0.88
CA ALA A 52 21.37 -11.21 -1.39
C ALA A 52 19.86 -11.26 -1.13
N PHE A 53 19.25 -10.13 -0.79
CA PHE A 53 17.79 -10.05 -0.58
C PHE A 53 17.00 -10.44 -1.83
N SER A 54 17.54 -10.16 -3.02
CA SER A 54 16.94 -10.58 -4.29
C SER A 54 16.90 -12.10 -4.47
N ALA A 55 17.79 -12.85 -3.81
CA ALA A 55 17.83 -14.31 -3.82
C ALA A 55 16.87 -14.96 -2.81
N ILE A 56 16.04 -14.14 -2.13
CA ILE A 56 14.99 -14.59 -1.23
C ILE A 56 13.66 -14.38 -1.95
N PRO A 57 12.80 -15.41 -2.08
CA PRO A 57 11.51 -15.24 -2.73
C PRO A 57 10.64 -14.23 -1.97
N GLY A 58 10.01 -13.34 -2.71
CA GLY A 58 9.08 -12.35 -2.18
C GLY A 58 7.85 -13.03 -1.58
N LYS A 59 7.43 -12.55 -0.40
CA LYS A 59 6.25 -13.09 0.30
C LYS A 59 4.95 -12.76 -0.45
N ALA A 60 4.14 -13.80 -0.68
CA ALA A 60 2.76 -13.67 -1.10
C ALA A 60 1.85 -13.38 0.10
N PHE A 61 0.73 -12.71 -0.17
CA PHE A 61 -0.26 -12.33 0.84
C PHE A 61 -1.66 -12.71 0.37
N ALA A 62 -2.62 -12.71 1.30
CA ALA A 62 -4.03 -12.97 1.04
C ALA A 62 -4.87 -11.76 1.48
N PHE A 63 -4.53 -10.58 0.97
CA PHE A 63 -5.29 -9.36 1.20
C PHE A 63 -6.65 -9.47 0.52
N ARG A 64 -7.68 -8.96 1.21
CA ARG A 64 -9.08 -8.94 0.77
C ARG A 64 -9.64 -7.54 0.66
N THR A 65 -8.98 -6.56 1.28
CA THR A 65 -9.46 -5.19 1.31
C THR A 65 -8.29 -4.23 1.25
N ALA A 66 -8.44 -3.17 0.49
CA ALA A 66 -7.58 -2.00 0.54
C ALA A 66 -8.34 -0.84 1.18
N THR A 67 -7.69 -0.12 2.09
CA THR A 67 -8.28 0.97 2.86
C THR A 67 -7.40 2.20 2.80
N LEU A 68 -7.99 3.34 2.46
CA LEU A 68 -7.36 4.64 2.63
C LEU A 68 -7.65 5.14 4.05
N ARG A 69 -6.63 5.16 4.90
CA ARG A 69 -6.71 5.75 6.24
C ARG A 69 -6.06 7.13 6.25
N ILE A 70 -6.78 8.12 6.78
CA ILE A 70 -6.30 9.50 6.89
C ILE A 70 -6.48 9.94 8.34
N ASN A 71 -5.42 10.51 8.94
CA ASN A 71 -5.42 11.00 10.31
C ASN A 71 -5.81 9.95 11.37
N GLY A 72 -5.65 8.66 11.05
CA GLY A 72 -6.01 7.53 11.91
C GLY A 72 -7.44 7.01 11.71
N LYS A 73 -8.23 7.62 10.83
CA LYS A 73 -9.58 7.18 10.48
C LYS A 73 -9.59 6.49 9.11
N ASP A 74 -10.26 5.34 9.01
CA ASP A 74 -10.50 4.66 7.75
C ASP A 74 -11.57 5.45 6.98
N ILE A 75 -11.21 6.04 5.84
CA ILE A 75 -12.06 6.95 5.08
C ILE A 75 -12.89 6.20 4.05
N ILE A 76 -12.23 5.31 3.30
CA ILE A 76 -12.85 4.51 2.25
C ILE A 76 -12.09 3.19 2.12
N SER A 77 -12.82 2.12 1.77
CA SER A 77 -12.26 0.80 1.52
C SER A 77 -12.89 0.17 0.29
N ALA A 78 -12.16 -0.70 -0.37
CA ALA A 78 -12.65 -1.50 -1.49
C ALA A 78 -12.12 -2.95 -1.40
N PRO A 79 -12.89 -3.93 -1.91
CA PRO A 79 -12.47 -5.33 -1.95
C PRO A 79 -11.31 -5.53 -2.95
N LEU A 80 -10.57 -6.62 -2.75
CA LEU A 80 -9.56 -7.14 -3.68
C LEU A 80 -9.95 -8.56 -4.10
N GLU A 81 -10.00 -8.80 -5.40
CA GLU A 81 -10.34 -10.07 -6.03
C GLU A 81 -9.10 -10.95 -6.28
N GLY A 82 -7.90 -10.37 -6.25
CA GLY A 82 -6.62 -11.08 -6.13
C GLY A 82 -5.63 -10.87 -7.28
N GLU A 83 -6.11 -10.45 -8.45
CA GLU A 83 -5.30 -10.21 -9.65
C GLU A 83 -4.89 -8.74 -9.83
N GLU A 84 -5.48 -7.84 -9.05
CA GLU A 84 -5.25 -6.40 -9.19
C GLU A 84 -3.80 -6.05 -8.87
N THR A 85 -3.17 -5.27 -9.74
CA THR A 85 -1.83 -4.73 -9.52
C THR A 85 -1.86 -3.41 -8.75
N SER A 86 -3.02 -2.74 -8.74
CA SER A 86 -3.29 -1.48 -8.05
C SER A 86 -4.77 -1.36 -7.73
N ILE A 87 -5.13 -0.46 -6.81
CA ILE A 87 -6.51 -0.08 -6.55
C ILE A 87 -6.65 1.42 -6.37
N LYS A 88 -7.60 2.03 -7.08
CA LYS A 88 -7.87 3.46 -7.01
C LYS A 88 -9.04 3.74 -6.08
N LEU A 89 -8.81 4.62 -5.12
CA LEU A 89 -9.80 5.12 -4.18
C LEU A 89 -9.85 6.64 -4.29
N THR A 90 -11.03 7.24 -4.14
CA THR A 90 -11.18 8.69 -4.24
C THR A 90 -11.67 9.26 -2.91
N ALA A 91 -11.03 10.32 -2.44
CA ALA A 91 -11.41 11.02 -1.21
C ALA A 91 -11.06 12.51 -1.27
N ASP A 92 -11.77 13.31 -0.46
CA ASP A 92 -11.48 14.73 -0.30
C ASP A 92 -10.34 14.97 0.70
N LEU A 93 -9.48 15.94 0.38
CA LEU A 93 -8.46 16.47 1.27
C LEU A 93 -8.70 17.95 1.53
N THR A 94 -8.61 18.35 2.79
CA THR A 94 -8.59 19.75 3.20
C THR A 94 -7.16 20.30 3.15
N VAL A 95 -7.01 21.63 3.11
CA VAL A 95 -5.69 22.25 3.31
C VAL A 95 -5.22 21.97 4.73
N GLY A 96 -3.96 21.54 4.89
CA GLY A 96 -3.44 21.18 6.20
C GLY A 96 -2.42 20.06 6.19
N SER A 97 -1.97 19.67 7.38
CA SER A 97 -1.09 18.52 7.55
C SER A 97 -1.93 17.27 7.80
N HIS A 98 -1.67 16.22 7.04
CA HIS A 98 -2.40 14.95 7.13
C HIS A 98 -1.45 13.77 7.31
N ARG A 99 -1.91 12.74 7.99
CA ARG A 99 -1.24 11.44 8.11
C ARG A 99 -1.93 10.46 7.18
N LEU A 100 -1.30 10.15 6.03
CA LEU A 100 -1.81 9.15 5.10
C LEU A 100 -1.25 7.77 5.44
N ALA A 101 -2.12 6.80 5.56
CA ALA A 101 -1.77 5.40 5.84
C ALA A 101 -2.60 4.47 4.95
N PRO A 102 -2.32 4.38 3.65
CA PRO A 102 -2.95 3.35 2.82
C PRO A 102 -2.56 1.96 3.34
N VAL A 103 -3.53 1.07 3.53
CA VAL A 103 -3.30 -0.27 4.07
C VAL A 103 -4.05 -1.34 3.29
N PHE A 104 -3.43 -2.49 3.15
CA PHE A 104 -4.05 -3.74 2.72
C PHE A 104 -4.34 -4.61 3.94
N LYS A 105 -5.51 -5.24 3.97
CA LYS A 105 -5.98 -6.05 5.10
C LYS A 105 -6.28 -7.47 4.65
N THR A 106 -5.87 -8.44 5.45
CA THR A 106 -6.26 -9.85 5.28
C THR A 106 -7.59 -10.12 5.99
N ALA A 107 -8.23 -11.25 5.68
CA ALA A 107 -9.45 -11.68 6.38
C ALA A 107 -9.24 -11.90 7.90
N ALA A 108 -8.01 -12.23 8.31
CA ALA A 108 -7.63 -12.41 9.70
C ALA A 108 -7.32 -11.08 10.43
N GLY A 109 -7.55 -9.93 9.79
CA GLY A 109 -7.34 -8.60 10.39
C GLY A 109 -5.89 -8.10 10.40
N SER A 110 -4.95 -8.84 9.81
CA SER A 110 -3.57 -8.37 9.67
C SER A 110 -3.48 -7.30 8.56
N GLU A 111 -2.79 -6.21 8.87
CA GLU A 111 -2.59 -5.08 7.96
C GLU A 111 -1.14 -5.00 7.47
N LEU A 112 -0.99 -4.61 6.21
CA LEU A 112 0.27 -4.16 5.63
C LEU A 112 0.06 -2.79 5.00
N GLY A 113 0.94 -1.84 5.27
CA GLY A 113 0.92 -0.56 4.56
C GLY A 113 1.18 -0.76 3.07
N ALA A 114 0.50 -0.01 2.22
CA ALA A 114 0.88 0.04 0.81
C ALA A 114 2.30 0.64 0.70
N TYR A 115 3.11 0.11 -0.20
CA TYR A 115 4.50 0.56 -0.37
C TYR A 115 4.58 1.75 -1.30
N TYR A 116 3.62 1.88 -2.21
CA TYR A 116 3.50 2.99 -3.14
C TYR A 116 2.09 3.54 -3.12
N LEU A 117 2.00 4.85 -3.31
CA LEU A 117 0.75 5.58 -3.44
C LEU A 117 0.95 6.68 -4.46
N ILE A 118 0.19 6.58 -5.55
CA ILE A 118 0.16 7.64 -6.57
C ILE A 118 -1.06 8.50 -6.28
N VAL A 119 -0.85 9.81 -6.19
CA VAL A 119 -1.89 10.77 -5.81
C VAL A 119 -2.08 11.77 -6.94
N GLU A 120 -3.30 11.84 -7.46
CA GLU A 120 -3.67 12.71 -8.57
C GLU A 120 -4.93 13.52 -8.20
N PRO A 121 -5.08 14.77 -8.68
CA PRO A 121 -6.36 15.45 -8.61
C PRO A 121 -7.44 14.60 -9.31
N SER A 122 -8.57 14.35 -8.64
CA SER A 122 -9.73 13.77 -9.29
C SER A 122 -10.54 14.89 -9.93
N PRO A 123 -10.98 14.75 -11.20
CA PRO A 123 -12.04 15.59 -11.73
C PRO A 123 -13.34 15.44 -10.92
#